data_AF-A0AAY5KA76-F1
#
_entry.id   AF-A0AAY5KA76-F1
#
_cell.length_a   1.000
_cell.length_b   1.000
_cell.length_c   1.000
_cell.angle_alpha   90.00
_cell.angle_beta   90.00
_cell.angle_gamma   90.00
#
_symmetry.space_group_name_H-M   'P 1'
#
loop_
_entity.id
_entity.type
_entity.pdbx_description
1 polymer ?
#
loop_
_entity_poly.entity_id
_entity_poly.type
_entity_poly.pdbx_seq_one_letter_code
_entity_poly.pdbx_strand_id
1 'polypeptide(L)'
;MIYLGEPVEHLIKEYQENEVEELEQTTMAIFITGKEDPLHPPKDIKIVIEGTEVLNELPSVGTAFAMVFGLIYTLNLKYSKRLQFTFEFVQKVLMELDGKKMTPKVNRLSTQLYSTE
;
A
#
# COMPACT_ATOMS: atom_id res chain seq x y z
N MET A 1 -7.95 3.84 1.93
CA MET A 1 -7.03 4.96 2.27
C MET A 1 -7.77 6.27 2.42
N ILE A 2 -8.38 6.84 1.36
CA ILE A 2 -9.10 8.14 1.40
C ILE A 2 -10.20 8.17 2.48
N TYR A 3 -11.05 7.14 2.53
CA TYR A 3 -12.09 7.02 3.58
C TYR A 3 -11.50 7.02 5.00
N LEU A 4 -10.31 6.43 5.17
CA LEU A 4 -9.60 6.37 6.44
C LEU A 4 -8.80 7.65 6.71
N GLY A 5 -8.93 8.68 5.86
CA GLY A 5 -8.24 9.96 5.99
C GLY A 5 -6.73 9.86 5.86
N GLU A 6 -6.24 8.81 5.19
CA GLU A 6 -4.82 8.57 4.98
C GLU A 6 -4.47 8.84 3.51
N PRO A 7 -3.42 9.64 3.24
CA PRO A 7 -3.08 10.02 1.88
C PRO A 7 -2.46 8.84 1.14
N VAL A 8 -2.90 8.63 -0.10
CA VAL A 8 -2.48 7.51 -0.96
C VAL A 8 -1.00 7.59 -1.31
N GLU A 9 -0.48 8.81 -1.44
CA GLU A 9 0.91 9.16 -1.76
C GLU A 9 1.94 8.56 -0.78
N HIS A 10 1.52 8.21 0.44
CA HIS A 10 2.39 7.52 1.39
C HIS A 10 2.65 6.05 1.06
N LEU A 11 1.86 5.45 0.16
CA LEU A 11 2.04 4.08 -0.32
C LEU A 11 2.28 4.00 -1.81
N ILE A 12 1.56 4.78 -2.61
CA ILE A 12 1.61 4.72 -4.07
C ILE A 12 2.16 6.05 -4.56
N LYS A 13 3.27 6.00 -5.30
CA LYS A 13 3.97 7.17 -5.84
C LYS A 13 4.08 7.05 -7.35
N GLU A 14 3.82 8.14 -8.06
CA GLU A 14 4.19 8.26 -9.47
C GLU A 14 5.67 8.62 -9.55
N TYR A 15 6.40 7.95 -10.44
CA TYR A 15 7.84 8.12 -10.58
C TYR A 15 8.22 8.63 -11.96
N GLN A 16 9.11 9.63 -12.01
CA GLN A 16 9.86 9.99 -13.20
C GLN A 16 11.33 9.57 -12.99
N GLU A 17 12.00 9.03 -14.03
CA GLU A 17 13.37 8.50 -13.98
C GLU A 17 14.45 9.49 -13.43
N ASN A 18 14.10 10.76 -13.23
CA ASN A 18 14.99 11.81 -12.71
C ASN A 18 14.94 11.99 -11.18
N GLU A 19 14.10 11.26 -10.44
CA GLU A 19 13.83 11.49 -9.00
C GLU A 19 14.55 10.49 -8.07
N VAL A 20 15.84 10.24 -8.31
CA VAL A 20 16.64 9.24 -7.57
C VAL A 20 16.71 9.53 -6.06
N GLU A 21 16.76 10.81 -5.66
CA GLU A 21 16.81 11.20 -4.24
C GLU A 21 15.54 10.84 -3.46
N GLU A 22 14.38 10.76 -4.13
CA GLU A 22 13.12 10.39 -3.47
C GLU A 22 13.04 8.88 -3.20
N LEU A 23 13.67 8.06 -4.06
CA LEU A 23 13.81 6.63 -3.82
C LEU A 23 14.58 6.38 -2.53
N GLU A 24 15.76 6.98 -2.38
CA GLU A 24 16.66 6.76 -1.23
C GLU A 24 16.01 7.07 0.13
N GLN A 25 15.11 8.05 0.18
CA GLN A 25 14.42 8.45 1.42
C GLN A 25 13.16 7.61 1.71
N THR A 26 12.75 6.73 0.79
CA THR A 26 11.51 5.99 0.90
C THR A 26 11.68 4.74 1.75
N THR A 27 10.95 4.68 2.87
CA THR A 27 10.93 3.50 3.76
C THR A 27 10.23 2.30 3.10
N MET A 28 9.07 2.52 2.50
CA MET A 28 8.30 1.49 1.77
C MET A 28 7.24 2.18 0.90
N ALA A 29 7.26 1.94 -0.42
CA ALA A 29 6.23 2.41 -1.34
C ALA A 29 6.17 1.56 -2.62
N ILE A 30 5.03 1.65 -3.30
CA ILE A 30 4.78 1.18 -4.65
C ILE A 30 5.02 2.35 -5.58
N PHE A 31 5.95 2.21 -6.51
CA PHE A 31 6.24 3.20 -7.53
C PHE A 31 5.64 2.76 -8.87
N ILE A 32 4.98 3.70 -9.53
CA ILE A 32 4.37 3.52 -10.86
C ILE A 32 5.16 4.39 -11.84
N THR A 33 5.76 3.78 -12.84
CA THR A 33 6.52 4.48 -13.88
C THR A 33 5.64 4.64 -15.11
N GLY A 34 5.45 5.87 -15.59
CA GLY A 34 4.50 6.19 -16.67
C GLY A 34 3.10 6.48 -16.14
N LYS A 35 2.37 7.37 -16.82
CA LYS A 35 0.99 7.73 -16.41
C LYS A 35 0.06 6.54 -16.58
N GLU A 36 -0.83 6.31 -15.63
CA GLU A 36 -2.05 5.52 -15.87
C GLU A 36 -2.98 6.32 -16.80
N ASP A 37 -2.71 6.27 -18.11
CA ASP A 37 -3.63 6.73 -19.15
C ASP A 37 -4.37 5.50 -19.69
N PRO A 38 -5.71 5.54 -19.89
CA PRO A 38 -6.43 4.48 -20.60
C PRO A 38 -5.78 4.05 -21.93
N LEU A 39 -5.07 4.96 -22.61
CA LEU A 39 -4.33 4.66 -23.83
C LEU A 39 -2.90 4.17 -23.59
N HIS A 40 -2.29 4.45 -22.44
CA HIS A 40 -0.89 4.14 -22.14
C HIS A 40 -0.79 3.43 -20.79
N PRO A 41 -0.69 2.08 -20.79
CA PRO A 41 -0.50 1.35 -19.54
C PRO A 41 0.80 1.79 -18.86
N PRO A 42 0.90 1.69 -17.52
CA PRO A 42 2.14 1.93 -16.80
C PRO A 42 3.30 1.15 -17.42
N LYS A 43 4.43 1.83 -17.59
CA LYS A 43 5.66 1.24 -18.10
C LYS A 43 6.20 0.18 -17.14
N ASP A 44 6.07 0.45 -15.83
CA ASP A 44 6.54 -0.46 -14.78
C ASP A 44 5.84 -0.16 -13.44
N ILE A 45 5.68 -1.19 -12.62
CA ILE A 45 5.21 -1.10 -11.23
C ILE A 45 6.21 -1.84 -10.35
N LYS A 46 6.73 -1.13 -9.34
CA LYS A 46 7.82 -1.62 -8.49
C LYS A 46 7.56 -1.35 -7.03
N ILE A 47 8.17 -2.15 -6.17
CA ILE A 47 8.13 -1.99 -4.71
C ILE A 47 9.54 -1.65 -4.26
N VAL A 48 9.64 -0.55 -3.53
CA VAL A 48 10.88 -0.06 -2.95
C VAL A 48 10.77 -0.11 -1.44
N ILE A 49 11.79 -0.64 -0.78
CA ILE A 49 11.91 -0.72 0.68
C ILE A 49 13.29 -0.17 1.05
N GLU A 50 13.32 0.78 1.98
CA GLU A 50 14.56 1.44 2.44
C GLU A 50 15.46 1.91 1.28
N GLY A 51 14.84 2.56 0.29
CA GLY A 51 15.50 3.05 -0.92
C GLY A 51 15.99 2.00 -1.91
N THR A 52 15.73 0.72 -1.64
CA THR A 52 16.12 -0.39 -2.52
C THR A 52 14.91 -0.92 -3.26
N GLU A 53 15.02 -1.09 -4.58
CA GLU A 53 14.03 -1.82 -5.37
C GLU A 53 14.06 -3.30 -4.99
N VAL A 54 12.94 -3.81 -4.46
CA VAL A 54 12.81 -5.20 -3.99
C VAL A 54 12.05 -6.06 -5.00
N LEU A 55 11.08 -5.46 -5.69
CA LEU A 55 10.30 -6.10 -6.77
C LEU A 55 10.03 -5.08 -7.87
N ASN A 56 9.98 -5.55 -9.12
CA ASN A 56 9.68 -4.77 -10.32
C ASN A 56 8.79 -5.59 -11.28
N GLU A 57 8.40 -4.98 -12.39
CA GLU A 57 7.61 -5.62 -13.45
C GLU A 57 6.29 -6.22 -12.92
N LEU A 58 5.71 -5.59 -11.89
CA LEU A 58 4.50 -6.09 -11.26
C LEU A 58 3.29 -5.86 -12.18
N PRO A 59 2.40 -6.85 -12.35
CA PRO A 59 1.37 -6.83 -13.39
C PRO A 59 0.23 -5.84 -13.11
N SER A 60 0.07 -5.39 -11.85
CA SER A 60 -0.93 -4.40 -11.47
C SER A 60 -0.63 -3.79 -10.10
N VAL A 61 -1.21 -2.62 -9.83
CA VAL A 61 -1.17 -1.98 -8.51
C VAL A 61 -1.77 -2.87 -7.43
N GLY A 62 -2.83 -3.61 -7.75
CA GLY A 62 -3.44 -4.58 -6.83
C GLY A 62 -2.48 -5.71 -6.45
N THR A 63 -1.71 -6.22 -7.43
CA THR A 63 -0.67 -7.24 -7.18
C THR A 63 0.46 -6.66 -6.33
N ALA A 64 0.94 -5.46 -6.66
CA ALA A 64 1.96 -4.78 -5.87
C ALA A 64 1.50 -4.55 -4.42
N PHE A 65 0.24 -4.13 -4.23
CA PHE A 65 -0.35 -3.95 -2.92
C PHE A 65 -0.40 -5.26 -2.13
N ALA A 66 -0.81 -6.37 -2.74
CA ALA A 66 -0.76 -7.69 -2.10
C ALA A 66 0.67 -8.12 -1.74
N MET A 67 1.63 -7.89 -2.64
CA MET A 67 3.04 -8.21 -2.42
C MET A 67 3.65 -7.40 -1.26
N VAL A 68 3.24 -6.14 -1.06
CA VAL A 68 3.66 -5.35 0.11
C VAL A 68 3.34 -6.08 1.42
N PHE A 69 2.15 -6.68 1.57
CA PHE A 69 1.82 -7.46 2.77
C PHE A 69 2.67 -8.73 2.86
N GLY A 70 2.86 -9.45 1.75
CA GLY A 70 3.75 -10.61 1.70
C GLY A 70 5.17 -10.27 2.18
N LEU A 71 5.72 -9.14 1.74
CA LEU A 71 7.03 -8.64 2.15
C LEU A 71 7.05 -8.23 3.62
N ILE A 72 6.02 -7.54 4.12
CA ILE A 72 5.92 -7.16 5.54
C ILE A 72 6.00 -8.40 6.43
N TYR A 73 5.26 -9.47 6.10
CA TYR A 73 5.28 -10.70 6.90
C TYR A 73 6.57 -11.49 6.74
N THR A 74 7.10 -11.61 5.51
CA THR A 74 8.31 -12.39 5.22
C THR A 74 9.56 -11.75 5.83
N LEU A 75 9.65 -10.42 5.78
CA LEU A 75 10.79 -9.65 6.28
C LEU A 75 10.58 -9.13 7.71
N ASN A 76 9.45 -9.50 8.35
CA ASN A 76 9.08 -9.05 9.70
C ASN A 76 9.14 -7.52 9.87
N LEU A 77 8.67 -6.79 8.86
CA LEU A 77 8.67 -5.33 8.86
C LEU A 77 7.56 -4.78 9.75
N LYS A 78 7.75 -3.55 10.23
CA LYS A 78 6.69 -2.82 10.93
C LYS A 78 5.81 -2.12 9.91
N TYR A 79 4.51 -2.14 10.16
CA TYR A 79 3.57 -1.30 9.40
C TYR A 79 3.92 0.18 9.53
N SER A 80 3.83 0.91 8.42
CA SER A 80 4.05 2.35 8.42
C SER A 80 2.99 3.05 9.26
N LYS A 81 3.42 3.86 10.22
CA LYS A 81 2.53 4.67 11.09
C LYS A 81 1.67 5.65 10.28
N ARG A 82 2.14 6.05 9.10
CA ARG A 82 1.43 6.97 8.20
C ARG A 82 0.16 6.36 7.60
N LEU A 83 0.06 5.04 7.60
CA LEU A 83 -1.02 4.25 7.00
C LEU A 83 -1.59 3.22 7.98
N GLN A 84 -1.52 3.55 9.28
CA GLN A 84 -1.87 2.64 10.36
C GLN A 84 -3.30 2.10 10.26
N PHE A 85 -4.26 2.90 9.81
CA PHE A 85 -5.66 2.48 9.72
C PHE A 85 -5.88 1.60 8.50
N THR A 86 -5.24 1.91 7.37
CA THR A 86 -5.30 1.07 6.17
C THR A 86 -4.68 -0.29 6.45
N PHE A 87 -3.51 -0.35 7.07
CA PHE A 87 -2.89 -1.63 7.44
C PHE A 87 -3.70 -2.39 8.49
N GLU A 88 -4.24 -1.71 9.49
CA GLU A 88 -5.14 -2.34 10.46
C GLU A 88 -6.39 -2.92 9.79
N PHE A 89 -7.00 -2.19 8.86
CA PHE A 89 -8.18 -2.65 8.13
C PHE A 89 -7.86 -3.90 7.30
N VAL A 90 -6.80 -3.87 6.49
CA VAL A 90 -6.44 -5.03 5.66
C VAL A 90 -6.12 -6.23 6.55
N GLN A 91 -5.28 -6.05 7.57
CA GLN A 91 -4.90 -7.15 8.45
C GLN A 91 -6.09 -7.76 9.19
N LYS A 92 -6.92 -6.92 9.85
CA LYS A 92 -7.96 -7.42 10.76
C LYS A 92 -9.28 -7.76 10.06
N VAL A 93 -9.61 -7.05 8.99
CA VAL A 93 -10.89 -7.20 8.29
C VAL A 93 -10.75 -8.08 7.06
N LEU A 94 -9.74 -7.85 6.21
CA LEU A 94 -9.59 -8.61 4.96
C LEU A 94 -8.84 -9.93 5.15
N MET A 95 -7.80 -9.95 5.99
CA MET A 95 -7.01 -11.15 6.26
C MET A 95 -7.49 -11.91 7.52
N GLU A 96 -8.42 -11.34 8.28
CA GLU A 96 -8.94 -11.88 9.55
C GLU A 96 -7.83 -12.23 10.57
N LEU A 97 -6.73 -11.46 10.56
CA LEU A 97 -5.59 -11.65 11.44
C LEU A 97 -5.68 -10.77 12.70
N ASP A 98 -5.07 -11.23 13.80
CA ASP A 98 -4.93 -10.50 15.08
C ASP A 98 -6.28 -10.03 15.64
N GLY A 99 -7.13 -10.99 16.04
CA GLY A 99 -8.51 -10.86 16.57
C GLY A 99 -8.72 -9.97 17.81
N LYS A 100 -7.86 -8.99 18.04
CA LYS A 100 -8.00 -7.87 18.96
C LYS A 100 -9.08 -6.89 18.48
N LYS A 101 -9.42 -5.97 19.38
CA LYS A 101 -10.24 -4.79 19.09
C LYS A 101 -9.61 -3.95 17.96
N MET A 102 -10.44 -3.56 17.00
CA MET A 102 -10.10 -2.60 15.95
C MET A 102 -10.21 -1.18 16.50
N THR A 103 -9.47 -0.23 15.93
CA THR A 103 -9.72 1.18 16.20
C THR A 103 -11.16 1.57 15.82
N PRO A 104 -11.78 2.56 16.49
CA PRO A 104 -13.16 2.96 16.19
C PRO A 104 -13.39 3.31 14.73
N LYS A 105 -12.37 3.86 14.04
CA LYS A 105 -12.42 4.24 12.63
C LYS A 105 -12.51 3.01 11.71
N VAL A 106 -11.66 2.01 11.93
CA VAL A 106 -11.67 0.75 11.18
C VAL A 106 -12.92 -0.05 11.48
N ASN A 107 -13.34 -0.09 12.75
CA ASN A 107 -14.56 -0.78 13.16
C ASN A 107 -15.80 -0.18 12.48
N ARG A 108 -15.93 1.16 12.46
CA ARG A 108 -17.03 1.85 11.77
C ARG A 108 -17.06 1.51 10.29
N LEU A 109 -15.91 1.53 9.60
CA LEU A 109 -15.83 1.17 8.19
C LEU A 109 -16.25 -0.28 7.96
N SER A 110 -15.70 -1.21 8.76
CA SER A 110 -16.05 -2.64 8.72
C SER A 110 -17.55 -2.86 8.90
N THR A 111 -18.16 -2.27 9.94
CA THR A 111 -19.60 -2.38 10.18
C THR A 111 -20.41 -1.81 9.01
N GLN A 112 -20.00 -0.70 8.39
CA GLN A 112 -20.70 -0.16 7.22
C GLN A 112 -20.64 -1.10 6.01
N LEU A 113 -19.50 -1.77 5.79
CA LEU A 113 -19.36 -2.74 4.70
C LEU A 113 -20.27 -3.96 4.93
N TYR A 114 -20.30 -4.50 6.15
CA TYR A 114 -21.15 -5.64 6.50
C TYR A 114 -22.63 -5.30 6.69
N SER A 115 -22.98 -4.03 6.93
CA SER A 115 -24.37 -3.59 7.12
C SER A 115 -25.10 -3.32 5.81
N THR A 116 -24.49 -3.56 4.66
CA THR A 116 -25.12 -3.35 3.34
C THR A 116 -25.91 -4.59 2.88
N GLU A 117 -26.69 -5.18 3.78
CA GLU A 117 -27.71 -6.21 3.49
C GLU A 117 -29.13 -5.62 3.58
#